data_AF-A0A7J2YM57-F1
#
_entry.id   AF-A0A7J2YM57-F1
#
_cell.length_a   1.000
_cell.length_b   1.000
_cell.length_c   1.000
_cell.angle_alpha   90.00
_cell.angle_beta   90.00
_cell.angle_gamma   90.00
#
_symmetry.space_group_name_H-M   'P 1'
#
loop_
_entity.id
_entity.type
_entity.pdbx_description
1 polymer ?
#
loop_
_entity_poly.entity_id
_entity_poly.type
_entity_poly.pdbx_seq_one_letter_code
_entity_poly.pdbx_strand_id
1 'polypeptide(L)'
;VRHRPDLIIVGEIRGEEAYVLFQALATGHGGLCTLHAEDVDTSIKRLTQPPMNIPSSIIPLMNCVINVKHVRTPVFLESGKRLSSRKFINISEIKDANTFQEVFSWNPSSDSFNEKLRESYLLKKMATSLDIPIERLIDELEYRKRVLLHMVEHNIRDYRSVNKVLSKYYNNPQLFQKEFLEKPKW
;
A
#
# COMPACT_ATOMS: atom_id res chain seq x y z
N VAL A 1 -4.71 4.83 23.32
CA VAL A 1 -5.57 3.65 23.09
C VAL A 1 -5.34 2.66 24.22
N ARG A 2 -6.39 2.25 24.97
CA ARG A 2 -6.23 1.40 26.17
C ARG A 2 -6.40 -0.10 25.92
N HIS A 3 -6.89 -0.48 24.74
CA HIS A 3 -7.18 -1.88 24.38
C HIS A 3 -6.02 -2.64 23.74
N ARG A 4 -4.85 -2.00 23.55
CA ARG A 4 -3.67 -2.56 22.86
C ARG A 4 -3.99 -3.28 21.52
N PRO A 5 -4.71 -2.65 20.57
CA PRO A 5 -4.95 -3.28 19.27
C PRO A 5 -3.67 -3.37 18.43
N ASP A 6 -3.55 -4.40 17.59
CA ASP A 6 -2.42 -4.48 16.66
C ASP A 6 -2.53 -3.46 15.52
N LEU A 7 -3.76 -3.21 15.04
CA LEU A 7 -4.07 -2.32 13.92
C LEU A 7 -5.27 -1.43 14.23
N ILE A 8 -5.17 -0.15 13.89
CA ILE A 8 -6.26 0.82 13.96
C ILE A 8 -6.60 1.29 12.55
N ILE A 9 -7.86 1.10 12.15
CA ILE A 9 -8.35 1.55 10.86
C ILE A 9 -9.32 2.69 11.08
N VAL A 10 -8.97 3.88 10.60
CA VAL A 10 -9.86 5.05 10.61
C VAL A 10 -10.38 5.22 9.19
N GLY A 11 -11.70 5.25 9.02
CA GLY A 11 -12.32 5.34 7.68
C GLY A 11 -11.75 6.51 6.87
N GLU A 12 -11.97 7.73 7.35
CA GLU A 12 -11.41 8.95 6.76
C GLU A 12 -11.08 9.95 7.87
N ILE A 13 -9.94 10.61 7.75
CA ILE A 13 -9.50 11.66 8.67
C ILE A 13 -9.81 13.03 8.07
N ARG A 14 -10.49 13.86 8.87
CA ARG A 14 -10.98 15.20 8.55
C ARG A 14 -10.67 16.22 9.65
N GLY A 15 -10.28 15.81 10.86
CA GLY A 15 -10.09 16.68 12.02
C GLY A 15 -9.14 16.15 13.09
N GLU A 16 -9.42 16.50 14.35
CA GLU A 16 -8.57 16.24 15.52
C GLU A 16 -8.32 14.74 15.77
N GLU A 17 -9.16 13.84 15.24
CA GLU A 17 -8.94 12.40 15.30
C GLU A 17 -7.64 11.96 14.63
N ALA A 18 -7.11 12.78 13.71
CA ALA A 18 -5.77 12.63 13.16
C ALA A 18 -4.74 12.50 14.29
N TYR A 19 -4.81 13.37 15.29
CA TYR A 19 -3.84 13.42 16.38
C TYR A 19 -3.89 12.13 17.20
N VAL A 20 -5.10 11.62 17.46
CA VAL A 20 -5.29 10.35 18.18
C VAL A 20 -4.72 9.18 17.40
N LEU A 21 -4.86 9.15 16.07
CA LEU A 21 -4.24 8.11 15.24
C LEU A 21 -2.72 8.20 15.30
N PHE A 22 -2.13 9.38 15.10
CA PHE A 22 -0.68 9.55 15.16
C PHE A 22 -0.10 9.24 16.54
N GLN A 23 -0.85 9.51 17.62
CA GLN A 23 -0.47 9.09 18.96
C GLN A 23 -0.49 7.56 19.11
N ALA A 24 -1.47 6.88 18.52
CA ALA A 24 -1.48 5.42 18.50
C ALA A 24 -0.27 4.85 17.73
N LEU A 25 0.07 5.43 16.56
CA LEU A 25 1.27 5.08 15.80
C LEU A 25 2.54 5.26 16.64
N ALA A 26 2.67 6.36 17.37
CA ALA A 26 3.82 6.64 18.23
C ALA A 26 3.98 5.62 19.37
N THR A 27 2.88 5.00 19.78
CA THR A 27 2.87 3.94 20.82
C THR A 27 3.00 2.53 20.26
N GLY A 28 3.36 2.38 18.98
CA GLY A 28 3.67 1.09 18.36
C GLY A 28 2.48 0.33 17.75
N HIS A 29 1.31 0.98 17.63
CA HIS A 29 0.15 0.38 16.97
C HIS A 29 0.23 0.61 15.47
N GLY A 30 -0.16 -0.36 14.64
CA GLY A 30 -0.33 -0.13 13.21
C GLY A 30 -1.52 0.79 12.94
N GLY A 31 -1.46 1.57 11.86
CA GLY A 31 -2.55 2.47 11.46
C GLY A 31 -2.81 2.48 9.96
N LEU A 32 -4.09 2.57 9.57
CA LEU A 32 -4.52 2.79 8.20
C LEU A 32 -5.65 3.82 8.18
N CYS A 33 -5.60 4.78 7.27
CA CYS A 33 -6.68 5.73 7.08
C CYS A 33 -6.80 6.20 5.63
N THR A 34 -7.92 6.86 5.32
CA THR A 34 -8.04 7.65 4.09
C THR A 34 -8.02 9.15 4.41
N LEU A 35 -7.53 9.93 3.45
CA LEU A 35 -7.44 11.39 3.51
C LEU A 35 -7.75 11.95 2.12
N HIS A 36 -8.51 13.03 2.06
CA HIS A 36 -8.77 13.73 0.81
C HIS A 36 -7.65 14.71 0.47
N ALA A 37 -6.81 14.36 -0.50
CA ALA A 37 -5.71 15.17 -1.00
C ALA A 37 -5.39 14.84 -2.47
N GLU A 38 -4.75 15.77 -3.19
CA GLU A 38 -4.43 15.59 -4.62
C GLU A 38 -3.10 14.86 -4.85
N ASP A 39 -2.18 15.01 -3.90
CA ASP A 39 -0.82 14.49 -3.91
C ASP A 39 -0.26 14.37 -2.47
N VAL A 40 0.98 13.93 -2.36
CA VAL A 40 1.65 13.71 -1.06
C VAL A 40 1.90 15.03 -0.34
N ASP A 41 2.34 16.07 -1.06
CA ASP A 41 2.58 17.40 -0.49
C ASP A 41 1.31 18.00 0.11
N THR A 42 0.18 17.96 -0.62
CA THR A 42 -1.11 18.44 -0.11
C THR A 42 -1.60 17.57 1.05
N SER A 43 -1.33 16.26 1.03
CA SER A 43 -1.64 15.37 2.16
C SER A 43 -0.92 15.81 3.44
N ILE A 44 0.40 16.04 3.37
CA ILE A 44 1.21 16.46 4.52
C ILE A 44 0.81 17.86 4.99
N LYS A 45 0.56 18.79 4.07
CA LYS A 45 0.07 20.14 4.41
C LYS A 45 -1.27 20.09 5.15
N ARG A 46 -2.21 19.24 4.72
CA ARG A 46 -3.50 19.06 5.39
C ARG A 46 -3.36 18.45 6.78
N LEU A 47 -2.48 17.48 6.94
CA LEU A 47 -2.20 16.88 8.25
C LEU A 47 -1.60 17.89 9.22
N THR A 48 -0.70 18.75 8.75
CA THR A 48 0.00 19.74 9.62
C THR A 48 -0.84 20.97 9.94
N GLN A 49 -1.86 21.29 9.15
CA GLN A 49 -2.75 22.44 9.37
C GLN A 49 -3.98 22.10 10.22
N PRO A 50 -4.60 23.08 10.90
CA PRO A 50 -5.92 22.90 11.51
C PRO A 50 -6.95 22.45 10.46
N PRO A 51 -7.89 21.54 10.79
CA PRO A 51 -8.21 21.01 12.13
C PRO A 51 -7.39 19.80 12.60
N MET A 52 -6.43 19.29 11.82
CA MET A 52 -5.66 18.08 12.18
C MET A 52 -4.44 18.39 13.06
N ASN A 53 -3.75 19.49 12.75
CA ASN A 53 -2.66 20.08 13.53
C ASN A 53 -1.58 19.08 13.99
N ILE A 54 -1.17 18.18 13.10
CA ILE A 54 -0.14 17.17 13.36
C ILE A 54 1.25 17.83 13.32
N PRO A 55 2.08 17.70 14.37
CA PRO A 55 3.45 18.18 14.34
C PRO A 55 4.27 17.52 13.22
N SER A 56 5.05 18.30 12.47
CA SER A 56 5.91 17.78 11.40
C SER A 56 6.88 16.68 11.87
N SER A 57 7.28 16.73 13.14
CA SER A 57 8.17 15.73 13.76
C SER A 57 7.58 14.33 13.86
N ILE A 58 6.25 14.18 13.84
CA ILE A 58 5.58 12.87 13.94
C ILE A 58 5.03 12.39 12.59
N ILE A 59 5.10 13.20 11.53
CA ILE A 59 4.77 12.79 10.16
C ILE A 59 5.55 11.55 9.70
N PRO A 60 6.84 11.36 10.02
CA PRO A 60 7.58 10.15 9.65
C PRO A 60 7.01 8.83 10.20
N LEU A 61 6.09 8.88 11.18
CA LEU A 61 5.38 7.70 11.67
C LEU A 61 4.43 7.11 10.62
N MET A 62 3.94 7.93 9.69
CA MET A 62 3.23 7.48 8.50
C MET A 62 4.25 6.95 7.49
N ASN A 63 4.32 5.64 7.26
CA ASN A 63 5.37 5.07 6.43
C ASN A 63 5.16 5.33 4.92
N CYS A 64 3.91 5.29 4.46
CA CYS A 64 3.58 5.30 3.04
C CYS A 64 2.27 6.04 2.77
N VAL A 65 2.20 6.73 1.63
CA VAL A 65 0.99 7.36 1.09
C VAL A 65 0.70 6.75 -0.28
N ILE A 66 -0.56 6.36 -0.51
CA ILE A 66 -1.04 5.83 -1.78
C ILE A 66 -2.02 6.82 -2.38
N ASN A 67 -1.67 7.39 -3.53
CA ASN A 67 -2.56 8.33 -4.22
C ASN A 67 -3.50 7.57 -5.17
N VAL A 68 -4.80 7.77 -4.99
CA VAL A 68 -5.84 7.14 -5.80
C VAL A 68 -6.57 8.22 -6.60
N LYS A 69 -6.49 8.15 -7.94
CA LYS A 69 -7.24 9.06 -8.81
C LYS A 69 -8.25 8.32 -9.67
N HIS A 70 -9.31 9.02 -10.00
CA HIS A 70 -10.24 8.58 -11.03
C HIS A 70 -9.71 9.00 -12.39
N VAL A 71 -9.34 8.03 -13.21
CA VAL A 71 -8.78 8.26 -14.53
C VAL A 71 -9.87 8.02 -15.56
N ARG A 72 -9.97 8.94 -16.52
CA ARG A 72 -10.73 8.76 -17.74
C ARG A 72 -9.75 8.62 -18.89
N THR A 73 -9.67 7.44 -19.50
CA THR A 73 -8.89 7.28 -20.72
C THR A 73 -9.50 8.15 -21.82
N PRO A 74 -8.66 8.83 -22.63
CA PRO A 74 -9.14 9.54 -23.80
C PRO A 74 -9.81 8.54 -24.75
N VAL A 75 -10.96 8.93 -25.30
CA VAL A 75 -11.66 8.11 -26.29
C VAL A 75 -10.93 8.27 -27.61
N PHE A 76 -10.11 7.29 -27.97
CA PHE A 76 -9.67 7.14 -29.36
C PHE A 76 -10.81 6.49 -30.15
N LEU A 77 -11.02 6.95 -31.39
CA LEU A 77 -12.11 6.56 -32.29
C LEU A 77 -12.31 5.03 -32.43
N GLU A 78 -11.26 4.24 -32.16
CA GLU A 78 -11.24 2.79 -32.36
C GLU A 78 -11.75 1.97 -31.15
N SER A 79 -11.78 2.52 -29.93
CA SER A 79 -12.01 1.69 -28.73
C SER A 79 -13.42 1.77 -28.13
N GLY A 80 -14.27 2.71 -28.57
CA GLY A 80 -15.71 2.77 -28.29
C GLY A 80 -16.18 2.82 -26.82
N LYS A 81 -15.30 2.62 -25.84
CA LYS A 81 -15.62 2.53 -24.41
C LYS A 81 -14.84 3.57 -23.63
N ARG A 82 -15.58 4.43 -22.91
CA ARG A 82 -15.04 5.23 -21.80
C ARG A 82 -14.76 4.31 -20.63
N LEU A 83 -13.55 3.77 -20.53
CA LEU A 83 -13.12 3.02 -19.37
C LEU A 83 -12.75 4.01 -18.27
N SER A 84 -13.74 4.36 -17.46
CA SER A 84 -13.54 5.15 -16.26
C SER A 84 -13.14 4.21 -15.12
N SER A 85 -11.93 4.36 -14.59
CA SER A 85 -11.44 3.47 -13.52
C SER A 85 -10.70 4.25 -12.43
N ARG A 86 -10.73 3.71 -11.21
CA ARG A 86 -9.86 4.17 -10.12
C ARG A 86 -8.51 3.50 -10.29
N LYS A 87 -7.44 4.29 -10.33
CA LYS A 87 -6.07 3.81 -10.47
C LYS A 87 -5.22 4.37 -9.32
N PHE A 88 -4.31 3.55 -8.82
CA PHE A 88 -3.23 3.99 -7.97
C PHE A 88 -2.26 4.77 -8.86
N ILE A 89 -2.07 6.06 -8.62
CA ILE A 89 -1.24 6.90 -9.47
C ILE A 89 0.21 6.82 -9.02
N ASN A 90 0.42 6.94 -7.71
CA ASN A 90 1.73 6.78 -7.12
C ASN A 90 1.66 6.25 -5.69
N ILE A 91 2.77 5.65 -5.28
CA ILE A 91 3.01 5.16 -3.93
C ILE A 91 4.31 5.79 -3.47
N SER A 92 4.23 6.59 -2.41
CA SER A 92 5.37 7.34 -1.89
C SER A 92 5.66 6.95 -0.45
N GLU A 93 6.92 6.68 -0.19
CA GLU A 93 7.45 6.43 1.15
C GLU A 93 7.85 7.73 1.81
N ILE A 94 7.45 7.93 3.06
CA ILE A 94 7.72 9.14 3.81
C ILE A 94 8.97 8.93 4.66
N LYS A 95 9.99 9.76 4.46
CA LYS A 95 11.19 9.81 5.31
C LYS A 95 11.07 10.92 6.34
N ASP A 96 10.62 12.09 5.88
CA ASP A 96 10.39 13.28 6.67
C ASP A 96 9.19 14.07 6.14
N ALA A 97 8.71 15.06 6.90
CA ALA A 97 7.59 15.92 6.50
C ALA A 97 7.81 16.62 5.15
N ASN A 98 9.07 16.91 4.79
CA ASN A 98 9.43 17.55 3.52
C ASN A 98 10.15 16.61 2.56
N THR A 99 10.39 15.35 2.94
CA THR A 99 11.19 14.41 2.15
C THR A 99 10.47 13.09 2.05
N PHE A 100 9.98 12.80 0.85
CA PHE A 100 9.37 11.53 0.50
C PHE A 100 9.97 11.03 -0.81
N GLN A 101 9.83 9.73 -1.05
CA GLN A 101 10.38 9.07 -2.22
C GLN A 101 9.28 8.24 -2.88
N GLU A 102 9.05 8.50 -4.17
CA GLU A 102 8.11 7.73 -4.98
C GLU A 102 8.72 6.38 -5.37
N VAL A 103 8.03 5.29 -5.01
CA VAL A 103 8.47 3.91 -5.26
C VAL A 103 7.69 3.26 -6.39
N PHE A 104 6.40 3.60 -6.52
CA PHE A 104 5.60 3.18 -7.66
C PHE A 104 4.98 4.40 -8.33
N SER A 105 4.96 4.39 -9.66
CA SER A 105 4.25 5.37 -10.47
C SER A 105 3.50 4.70 -11.61
N TRP A 106 2.31 5.20 -11.90
CA TRP A 106 1.49 4.70 -13.01
C TRP A 106 1.74 5.54 -14.26
N ASN A 107 1.99 4.88 -15.39
CA ASN A 107 2.13 5.50 -16.69
C ASN A 107 0.78 5.50 -17.43
N PRO A 108 0.16 6.67 -17.68
CA PRO A 108 -1.13 6.75 -18.34
C PRO A 108 -1.13 6.24 -19.79
N SER A 109 -0.01 6.37 -20.49
CA SER A 109 0.07 6.07 -21.92
C SER A 109 0.08 4.56 -22.19
N SER A 110 0.73 3.78 -21.32
CA SER A 110 0.89 2.33 -21.45
C SER A 110 0.00 1.53 -20.49
N ASP A 111 -0.77 2.20 -19.63
CA ASP A 111 -1.52 1.60 -18.50
C ASP A 111 -0.67 0.62 -17.67
N SER A 112 0.61 0.96 -17.46
CA SER A 112 1.57 0.14 -16.74
C SER A 112 2.12 0.84 -15.51
N PHE A 113 2.63 0.08 -14.56
CA PHE A 113 3.29 0.59 -13.37
C PHE A 113 4.81 0.54 -13.55
N ASN A 114 5.47 1.63 -13.22
CA ASN A 114 6.91 1.69 -13.04
C ASN A 114 7.24 1.52 -11.56
N GLU A 115 8.24 0.71 -11.24
CA GLU A 115 8.61 0.36 -9.88
C GLU A 115 10.10 0.64 -9.61
N LYS A 116 10.39 1.22 -8.45
CA LYS A 116 11.73 1.55 -7.98
C LYS A 116 12.04 0.85 -6.66
N LEU A 117 11.72 -0.44 -6.59
CA LEU A 117 11.80 -1.25 -5.36
C LEU A 117 13.21 -1.29 -4.75
N ARG A 118 14.27 -1.34 -5.57
CA ARG A 118 15.66 -1.35 -5.09
C ARG A 118 16.05 -0.05 -4.35
N GLU A 119 15.36 1.04 -4.66
CA GLU A 119 15.62 2.33 -4.05
C GLU A 119 14.75 2.56 -2.80
N SER A 120 13.77 1.69 -2.53
CA SER A 120 12.86 1.79 -1.37
C SER A 120 13.64 1.92 -0.06
N TYR A 121 13.28 2.93 0.70
CA TYR A 121 13.80 3.18 2.03
C TYR A 121 13.16 2.23 3.05
N LEU A 122 11.86 1.96 2.93
CA LEU A 122 11.15 1.05 3.83
C LEU A 122 11.65 -0.38 3.70
N LEU A 123 11.87 -0.88 2.47
CA LEU A 123 12.44 -2.21 2.26
C LEU A 123 13.85 -2.31 2.87
N LYS A 124 14.70 -1.29 2.70
CA LYS A 124 16.03 -1.25 3.33
C LYS A 124 15.94 -1.26 4.85
N LYS A 125 15.03 -0.47 5.43
CA LYS A 125 14.79 -0.45 6.88
C LYS A 125 14.33 -1.81 7.40
N MET A 126 13.44 -2.49 6.68
CA MET A 126 13.01 -3.85 7.02
C MET A 126 14.13 -4.87 6.89
N ALA A 127 14.96 -4.78 5.83
CA ALA A 127 16.12 -5.65 5.63
C ALA A 127 17.09 -5.55 6.81
N THR A 128 17.41 -4.32 7.25
CA THR A 128 18.25 -4.08 8.43
C THR A 128 17.62 -4.59 9.71
N SER A 129 16.30 -4.41 9.90
CA SER A 129 15.61 -4.87 11.11
C SER A 129 15.53 -6.39 11.21
N LEU A 130 15.49 -7.09 10.09
CA LEU A 130 15.40 -8.55 10.00
C LEU A 130 16.77 -9.23 9.84
N ASP A 131 17.83 -8.44 9.71
CA ASP A 131 19.20 -8.89 9.43
C ASP A 131 19.29 -9.81 8.20
N ILE A 132 18.62 -9.41 7.12
CA ILE A 132 18.61 -10.13 5.84
C ILE A 132 18.99 -9.21 4.68
N PRO A 133 19.59 -9.74 3.60
CA PRO A 133 19.87 -8.94 2.41
C PRO A 133 18.58 -8.48 1.71
N ILE A 134 18.62 -7.30 1.09
CA ILE A 134 17.45 -6.69 0.42
C ILE A 134 16.94 -7.57 -0.73
N GLU A 135 17.82 -8.30 -1.39
CA GLU A 135 17.50 -9.22 -2.48
C GLU A 135 16.48 -10.28 -2.01
N ARG A 136 16.62 -10.79 -0.78
CA ARG A 136 15.68 -11.76 -0.21
C ARG A 136 14.29 -11.18 0.01
N LEU A 137 14.20 -9.90 0.39
CA LEU A 137 12.90 -9.21 0.51
C LEU A 137 12.27 -8.97 -0.86
N ILE A 138 13.07 -8.67 -1.87
CA ILE A 138 12.58 -8.49 -3.25
C ILE A 138 12.06 -9.82 -3.80
N ASP A 139 12.78 -10.92 -3.58
CA ASP A 139 12.35 -12.27 -3.97
C ASP A 139 11.02 -12.63 -3.32
N GLU A 140 10.86 -12.33 -2.03
CA GLU A 140 9.62 -12.54 -1.28
C GLU A 140 8.46 -11.67 -1.80
N LEU A 141 8.73 -10.42 -2.18
CA LEU A 141 7.75 -9.53 -2.78
C LEU A 141 7.27 -10.07 -4.14
N GLU A 142 8.21 -10.52 -5.00
CA GLU A 142 7.87 -11.12 -6.29
C GLU A 142 7.11 -12.45 -6.11
N TYR A 143 7.44 -13.23 -5.08
CA TYR A 143 6.69 -14.43 -4.72
C TYR A 143 5.23 -14.09 -4.37
N ARG A 144 5.00 -13.12 -3.49
CA ARG A 144 3.65 -12.67 -3.11
C ARG A 144 2.87 -12.12 -4.30
N LYS A 145 3.54 -11.38 -5.19
CA LYS A 145 2.94 -10.90 -6.45
C LYS A 145 2.48 -12.06 -7.32
N ARG A 146 3.29 -13.11 -7.50
CA ARG A 146 2.88 -14.30 -8.25
C ARG A 146 1.66 -14.98 -7.64
N VAL A 147 1.59 -15.08 -6.31
CA VAL A 147 0.41 -15.64 -5.62
C VAL A 147 -0.86 -14.85 -5.96
N LEU A 148 -0.80 -13.52 -5.90
CA LEU A 148 -1.94 -12.66 -6.23
C LEU A 148 -2.34 -12.76 -7.72
N LEU A 149 -1.37 -12.82 -8.63
CA LEU A 149 -1.63 -13.00 -10.06
C LEU A 149 -2.30 -14.34 -10.33
N HIS A 150 -1.85 -15.39 -9.66
CA HIS A 150 -2.43 -16.72 -9.81
C HIS A 150 -3.90 -16.78 -9.33
N MET A 151 -4.23 -16.03 -8.27
CA MET A 151 -5.62 -15.87 -7.83
C MET A 151 -6.48 -15.17 -8.89
N VAL A 152 -5.93 -14.18 -9.61
CA VAL A 152 -6.62 -13.49 -10.71
C VAL A 152 -6.85 -14.43 -11.89
N GLU A 153 -5.85 -15.22 -12.28
CA GLU A 153 -5.93 -16.21 -13.37
C GLU A 153 -7.06 -17.23 -13.13
N HIS A 154 -7.25 -17.64 -11.88
CA HIS A 154 -8.29 -18.60 -11.48
C HIS A 154 -9.59 -17.94 -11.05
N ASN A 155 -9.75 -16.65 -11.35
CA ASN A 155 -10.97 -15.88 -11.12
C ASN A 155 -11.42 -15.84 -9.64
N ILE A 156 -10.47 -15.97 -8.71
CA ILE A 156 -10.72 -15.85 -7.26
C ILE A 156 -10.83 -14.37 -6.92
N ARG A 157 -12.07 -13.85 -6.87
CA ARG A 157 -12.35 -12.42 -6.68
C ARG A 157 -13.12 -12.09 -5.40
N ASP A 158 -13.81 -13.07 -4.82
CA ASP A 158 -14.61 -12.85 -3.63
C ASP A 158 -13.74 -12.78 -2.36
N TYR A 159 -14.13 -11.92 -1.42
CA TYR A 159 -13.31 -11.66 -0.23
C TYR A 159 -13.05 -12.91 0.63
N ARG A 160 -13.99 -13.88 0.64
CA ARG A 160 -13.89 -15.08 1.48
C ARG A 160 -12.86 -16.03 0.91
N SER A 161 -12.92 -16.29 -0.39
CA SER A 161 -11.95 -17.14 -1.08
C SER A 161 -10.56 -16.51 -1.08
N VAL A 162 -10.47 -15.19 -1.30
CA VAL A 162 -9.20 -14.45 -1.18
C VAL A 162 -8.61 -14.63 0.21
N ASN A 163 -9.39 -14.40 1.27
CA ASN A 163 -8.92 -14.57 2.64
C ASN A 163 -8.52 -16.01 2.96
N LYS A 164 -9.24 -17.01 2.43
CA LYS A 164 -8.89 -18.43 2.58
C LYS A 164 -7.52 -18.76 1.99
N VAL A 165 -7.22 -18.24 0.80
CA VAL A 165 -5.91 -18.41 0.13
C VAL A 165 -4.81 -17.73 0.95
N LEU A 166 -5.02 -16.46 1.35
CA LEU A 166 -4.03 -15.71 2.13
C LEU A 166 -3.78 -16.34 3.51
N SER A 167 -4.82 -16.80 4.19
CA SER A 167 -4.70 -17.48 5.49
C SER A 167 -3.88 -18.77 5.38
N LYS A 168 -4.07 -19.55 4.30
CA LYS A 168 -3.24 -20.73 4.02
C LYS A 168 -1.76 -20.36 3.82
N TYR A 169 -1.51 -19.31 3.03
CA TYR A 169 -0.16 -18.80 2.80
C TYR A 169 0.52 -18.39 4.11
N TYR A 170 -0.15 -17.64 4.99
CA TYR A 170 0.43 -17.22 6.28
C TYR A 170 0.64 -18.39 7.25
N ASN A 171 -0.24 -19.40 7.26
CA ASN A 171 -0.12 -20.54 8.18
C ASN A 171 0.97 -21.54 7.77
N ASN A 172 1.14 -21.81 6.47
CA ASN A 172 2.16 -22.72 5.98
C ASN A 172 2.62 -22.37 4.55
N PRO A 173 3.60 -21.47 4.39
CA PRO A 173 4.08 -21.02 3.08
C PRO A 173 4.65 -22.16 2.22
N GLN A 174 5.35 -23.12 2.83
CA GLN A 174 5.99 -24.22 2.10
C GLN A 174 4.97 -25.20 1.52
N LEU A 175 3.96 -25.56 2.30
CA LEU A 175 2.85 -26.40 1.81
C LEU A 175 2.04 -25.66 0.75
N PHE A 176 1.77 -24.37 0.99
CA PHE A 176 1.08 -23.51 0.05
C PHE A 176 1.79 -23.47 -1.31
N GLN A 177 3.12 -23.32 -1.33
CA GLN A 177 3.90 -23.33 -2.56
C GLN A 177 3.70 -24.61 -3.38
N LYS A 178 3.77 -25.78 -2.72
CA LYS A 178 3.61 -27.09 -3.38
C LYS A 178 2.19 -27.34 -3.88
N GLU A 179 1.18 -26.91 -3.14
CA GLU A 179 -0.22 -27.16 -3.51
C GLU A 179 -0.76 -26.15 -4.52
N PHE A 180 -0.37 -24.89 -4.37
CA PHE A 180 -0.99 -23.76 -5.08
C PHE A 180 -0.19 -23.32 -6.30
N LEU A 181 1.10 -23.62 -6.42
CA LEU A 181 1.89 -23.25 -7.60
C LEU A 181 2.35 -24.46 -8.43
N GLU A 182 2.56 -25.62 -7.81
CA GLU A 182 3.07 -26.81 -8.51
C GLU A 182 1.96 -27.79 -8.96
N LYS A 183 0.76 -27.72 -8.37
CA LYS A 183 -0.39 -28.58 -8.74
C LYS A 183 -1.61 -27.74 -9.15
N PRO A 184 -1.86 -27.55 -10.45
CA PRO A 184 -3.11 -26.96 -10.93
C PRO A 184 -4.20 -28.03 -10.84
N LYS A 185 -4.75 -28.26 -9.65
CA LYS A 185 -5.93 -29.13 -9.45
C LYS A 185 -7.00 -28.38 -8.67
N TRP A 186 -7.56 -27.37 -9.31
CA TRP A 186 -8.77 -26.70 -8.84
C TRP A 186 -9.61 -26.32 -10.05
#